data_AF-A0AAD5C6K5-F1
#
_entry.id   AF-A0AAD5C6K5-F1
#
_cell.length_a   1.000
_cell.length_b   1.000
_cell.length_c   1.000
_cell.angle_alpha   90.00
_cell.angle_beta   90.00
_cell.angle_gamma   90.00
#
_symmetry.space_group_name_H-M   'P 1'
#
loop_
_entity.id
_entity.type
_entity.pdbx_description
1 polymer ?
#
loop_
_entity_poly.entity_id
_entity_poly.type
_entity_poly.pdbx_seq_one_letter_code
_entity_poly.pdbx_strand_id
1 'polypeptide(L)'
;MANSKYEYVKSFETEDEVMYPNLIVLRIDGRNFARFSEANEFEKPNDERALNLMNCCATSVLEKYPDIILAYGFSDEYSFIFKKETKFYQRRASKILSLIVSFFTSLYVAKWREFFPREEIRFTPSFKSRIICCPSVEVLQAYLAWRQRECHSKNQYNTCFWMLVKSGKSEIEAHDILKGTQKQEKNEILFQQFSINYKNLPSMYRQGSCILKTEVDENVKIPDNESPVKRLRKMVKIVHSENIASRSFWNDYSYLCKELGCFEQNVNNIKHEYLKLFQSENKLLPFTWIVIRIDGSHFHRFSDVQGFEKPNDELALKLMNASAVAVLEEFNDIVFAYGVSDEYSFILKKNTELYQRRASEIVSAVVSFFSSTYVIKWKEFFPKKELKYPPNFDGRAVCYPSYEIIRDYLAWRQVDCHINNQYNTCFWMLVKSGKSTREAQSLLKGTQAQEKNQMLSQLFGIDYNTLPVIFRNGSSVFWDKVISLSSSGQEMMVTDNGVVAKSHKKVVVEHPNIIEDDFWGAHPLILEVMAMQTKEGDLRFLLQHEDKQLGKEYIMNFSLDSRISVASPLPNMSLTYYVNALSHHVCGGVSTLSFLTMKLTITTTPAFHPDLTGRAPWS
;
A
#
# COMPACT_ATOMS: atom_id res chain seq x y z
N MET A 1 -27.80 2.88 3.60
CA MET A 1 -27.05 1.71 3.11
C MET A 1 -27.79 0.48 3.60
N ALA A 2 -27.97 -0.53 2.76
CA ALA A 2 -28.62 -1.76 3.18
C ALA A 2 -27.64 -2.52 4.08
N ASN A 3 -28.05 -2.88 5.29
CA ASN A 3 -27.30 -3.78 6.16
C ASN A 3 -27.35 -5.18 5.54
N SER A 4 -26.46 -5.46 4.58
CA SER A 4 -26.34 -6.78 3.98
C SER A 4 -25.85 -7.78 5.03
N LYS A 5 -26.16 -9.06 4.85
CA LYS A 5 -25.64 -10.13 5.73
C LYS A 5 -24.09 -10.16 5.82
N TYR A 6 -23.41 -9.55 4.86
CA TYR A 6 -21.95 -9.50 4.78
C TYR A 6 -21.31 -8.31 5.51
N GLU A 7 -22.08 -7.38 6.07
CA GLU A 7 -21.52 -6.15 6.66
C GLU A 7 -20.52 -6.43 7.80
N TYR A 8 -20.61 -7.59 8.45
CA TYR A 8 -19.69 -8.01 9.51
C TYR A 8 -18.22 -8.05 9.07
N VAL A 9 -17.91 -8.25 7.78
CA VAL A 9 -16.52 -8.29 7.27
C VAL A 9 -15.78 -6.96 7.50
N LYS A 10 -16.52 -5.86 7.63
CA LYS A 10 -15.95 -4.54 7.95
C LYS A 10 -15.31 -4.50 9.34
N SER A 11 -15.73 -5.37 10.26
CA SER A 11 -15.15 -5.46 11.61
C SER A 11 -13.70 -5.98 11.64
N PHE A 12 -13.21 -6.55 10.53
CA PHE A 12 -11.82 -6.98 10.37
C PHE A 12 -10.88 -5.81 10.02
N GLU A 13 -11.42 -4.63 9.68
CA GLU A 13 -10.59 -3.45 9.47
C GLU A 13 -9.94 -3.02 10.80
N THR A 14 -8.61 -2.92 10.81
CA THR A 14 -7.85 -2.50 11.99
C THR A 14 -7.61 -0.99 11.98
N GLU A 15 -7.72 -0.37 13.15
CA GLU A 15 -7.24 1.00 13.35
C GLU A 15 -5.71 1.04 13.34
N ASP A 16 -5.15 2.06 12.69
CA ASP A 16 -3.70 2.25 12.54
C ASP A 16 -3.28 3.70 12.78
N GLU A 17 -3.92 4.33 13.78
CA GLU A 17 -3.62 5.69 14.20
C GLU A 17 -2.18 5.83 14.71
N VAL A 18 -1.47 6.85 14.24
CA VAL A 18 -0.16 7.23 14.77
C VAL A 18 -0.36 8.08 16.03
N MET A 19 -0.17 7.45 17.20
CA MET A 19 -0.43 8.07 18.50
C MET A 19 0.36 9.37 18.74
N TYR A 20 -0.26 10.33 19.44
CA TYR A 20 0.45 11.46 20.03
C TYR A 20 1.43 10.98 21.13
N PRO A 21 2.53 11.71 21.40
CA PRO A 21 2.97 12.98 20.79
C PRO A 21 3.85 12.80 19.53
N ASN A 22 3.86 11.63 18.89
CA ASN A 22 4.78 11.34 17.80
C ASN A 22 4.60 12.30 16.60
N LEU A 23 5.70 12.88 16.14
CA LEU A 23 5.80 13.50 14.82
C LEU A 23 5.73 12.39 13.75
N ILE A 24 5.01 12.68 12.67
CA ILE A 24 4.86 11.76 11.54
C ILE A 24 5.87 12.12 10.47
N VAL A 25 6.79 11.20 10.18
CA VAL A 25 7.68 11.28 9.02
C VAL A 25 7.29 10.17 8.05
N LEU A 26 6.82 10.56 6.87
CA LEU A 26 6.51 9.63 5.79
C LEU A 26 7.71 9.55 4.85
N ARG A 27 8.32 8.38 4.71
CA ARG A 27 9.37 8.15 3.73
C ARG A 27 8.82 7.39 2.53
N ILE A 28 9.10 7.89 1.33
CA ILE A 28 8.87 7.28 0.02
C ILE A 28 10.22 6.84 -0.54
N ASP A 29 10.24 5.69 -1.21
CA ASP A 29 11.44 5.02 -1.75
C ASP A 29 11.09 4.30 -3.06
N GLY A 30 11.88 4.49 -4.10
CA GLY A 30 11.65 3.91 -5.42
C GLY A 30 11.67 2.37 -5.42
N ARG A 31 10.62 1.73 -5.92
CA ARG A 31 10.57 0.27 -6.07
C ARG A 31 11.32 -0.13 -7.34
N ASN A 32 12.34 -0.97 -7.19
CA ASN A 32 13.18 -1.46 -8.29
C ASN A 32 13.76 -0.31 -9.15
N PHE A 33 14.13 0.80 -8.50
CA PHE A 33 14.50 2.02 -9.21
C PHE A 33 15.83 1.89 -9.96
N ALA A 34 16.69 0.95 -9.58
CA ALA A 34 17.88 0.60 -10.37
C ALA A 34 17.48 0.17 -11.79
N ARG A 35 16.58 -0.82 -11.91
CA ARG A 35 16.01 -1.28 -13.18
C ARG A 35 15.28 -0.16 -13.92
N PHE A 36 14.50 0.66 -13.20
CA PHE A 36 13.82 1.81 -13.79
C PHE A 36 14.81 2.82 -14.39
N SER A 37 15.88 3.15 -13.67
CA SER A 37 16.90 4.10 -14.11
C SER A 37 17.71 3.57 -15.29
N GLU A 38 17.96 2.27 -15.34
CA GLU A 38 18.65 1.61 -16.46
C GLU A 38 17.77 1.59 -17.70
N ALA A 39 16.50 1.16 -17.55
CA ALA A 39 15.56 1.08 -18.66
C ALA A 39 15.29 2.45 -19.31
N ASN A 40 15.29 3.53 -18.51
CA ASN A 40 15.14 4.90 -18.99
C ASN A 40 16.49 5.64 -19.17
N GLU A 41 17.61 4.91 -19.19
CA GLU A 41 18.93 5.45 -19.58
C GLU A 41 19.38 6.70 -18.79
N PHE A 42 19.12 6.72 -17.49
CA PHE A 42 19.52 7.84 -16.62
C PHE A 42 21.03 8.02 -16.59
N GLU A 43 21.47 9.29 -16.63
CA GLU A 43 22.88 9.63 -16.48
C GLU A 43 23.43 9.12 -15.14
N LYS A 44 24.65 8.58 -15.20
CA LYS A 44 25.40 8.10 -14.03
C LYS A 44 26.60 9.01 -13.75
N PRO A 45 26.90 9.35 -12.48
CA PRO A 45 26.29 8.81 -11.26
C PRO A 45 24.93 9.43 -10.89
N ASN A 46 24.60 10.61 -11.42
CA ASN A 46 23.37 11.34 -11.11
C ASN A 46 22.77 11.91 -12.40
N ASP A 47 21.45 11.78 -12.55
CA ASP A 47 20.70 12.44 -13.62
C ASP A 47 19.98 13.66 -13.04
N GLU A 48 20.38 14.85 -13.47
CA GLU A 48 19.82 16.11 -12.97
C GLU A 48 18.32 16.23 -13.26
N ARG A 49 17.86 15.73 -14.41
CA ARG A 49 16.46 15.80 -14.84
C ARG A 49 15.61 14.93 -13.92
N ALA A 50 16.08 13.72 -13.62
CA ALA A 50 15.41 12.80 -12.71
C ALA A 50 15.29 13.38 -11.29
N LEU A 51 16.36 13.98 -10.77
CA LEU A 51 16.36 14.62 -9.45
C LEU A 51 15.45 15.84 -9.41
N ASN A 52 15.46 16.67 -10.46
CA ASN A 52 14.57 17.82 -10.57
C ASN A 52 13.09 17.40 -10.71
N LEU A 53 12.79 16.29 -11.39
CA LEU A 53 11.44 15.72 -11.41
C LEU A 53 11.00 15.27 -10.00
N MET A 54 11.86 14.57 -9.25
CA MET A 54 11.58 14.20 -7.85
C MET A 54 11.34 15.45 -6.97
N ASN A 55 12.19 16.48 -7.11
CA ASN A 55 12.06 17.77 -6.41
C ASN A 55 10.74 18.48 -6.75
N CYS A 56 10.35 18.47 -8.03
CA CYS A 56 9.10 19.05 -8.50
C CYS A 56 7.88 18.33 -7.92
N CYS A 57 7.91 17.00 -7.88
CA CYS A 57 6.86 16.19 -7.27
C CYS A 57 6.74 16.47 -5.77
N ALA A 58 7.85 16.51 -5.04
CA ALA A 58 7.85 16.79 -3.61
C ALA A 58 7.40 18.22 -3.28
N THR A 59 7.77 19.22 -4.11
CA THR A 59 7.24 20.59 -4.00
C THR A 59 5.71 20.59 -4.12
N SER A 60 5.16 19.92 -5.14
CA SER A 60 3.71 19.84 -5.34
C SER A 60 2.98 19.08 -4.20
N VAL A 61 3.64 18.12 -3.55
CA VAL A 61 3.13 17.48 -2.32
C VAL A 61 3.00 18.52 -1.19
N LEU A 62 4.04 19.33 -0.95
CA LEU A 62 4.02 20.35 0.10
C LEU A 62 2.97 21.44 -0.16
N GLU A 63 2.75 21.80 -1.43
CA GLU A 63 1.73 22.76 -1.85
C GLU A 63 0.31 22.21 -1.64
N LYS A 64 0.07 20.95 -2.01
CA LYS A 64 -1.26 20.32 -1.87
C LYS A 64 -1.62 20.01 -0.43
N TYR A 65 -0.65 19.58 0.39
CA TYR A 65 -0.89 19.13 1.75
C TYR A 65 -0.32 20.13 2.75
N PRO A 66 -1.16 21.04 3.31
CA PRO A 66 -0.72 22.13 4.16
C PRO A 66 -0.01 21.66 5.44
N ASP A 67 -0.37 20.47 5.94
CA ASP A 67 0.19 19.87 7.16
C ASP A 67 1.62 19.33 6.99
N ILE A 68 2.14 19.20 5.75
CA ILE A 68 3.53 18.81 5.50
C ILE A 68 4.40 20.07 5.49
N ILE A 69 5.34 20.18 6.41
CA ILE A 69 6.11 21.41 6.66
C ILE A 69 7.47 21.40 5.98
N LEU A 70 8.09 20.22 5.97
CA LEU A 70 9.43 19.99 5.48
C LEU A 70 9.44 18.69 4.68
N ALA A 71 10.22 18.64 3.61
CA ALA A 71 10.59 17.42 2.94
C ALA A 71 12.08 17.39 2.64
N TYR A 72 12.68 16.21 2.73
CA TYR A 72 14.08 15.99 2.38
C TYR A 72 14.19 14.76 1.49
N GLY A 73 14.87 14.89 0.35
CA GLY A 73 15.06 13.80 -0.59
C GLY A 73 16.43 13.81 -1.26
N PHE A 74 16.85 12.63 -1.68
CA PHE A 74 18.03 12.39 -2.50
C PHE A 74 17.86 11.05 -3.22
N SER A 75 18.56 10.83 -4.33
CA SER A 75 18.37 9.63 -5.17
C SER A 75 16.89 9.48 -5.55
N ASP A 76 16.30 8.34 -5.22
CA ASP A 76 14.95 7.89 -5.47
C ASP A 76 14.09 7.87 -4.19
N GLU A 77 14.52 8.56 -3.13
CA GLU A 77 13.78 8.68 -1.87
C GLU A 77 13.42 10.11 -1.49
N TYR A 78 12.29 10.25 -0.79
CA TYR A 78 11.83 11.49 -0.18
C TYR A 78 11.19 11.23 1.19
N SER A 79 11.50 12.07 2.17
CA SER A 79 10.88 12.08 3.49
C SER A 79 10.01 13.33 3.62
N PHE A 80 8.77 13.18 4.07
CA PHE A 80 7.80 14.26 4.29
C PHE A 80 7.46 14.32 5.77
N ILE A 81 7.67 15.49 6.38
CA ILE A 81 7.54 15.71 7.81
C ILE A 81 6.26 16.52 8.04
N PHE A 82 5.34 15.95 8.80
CA PHE A 82 4.08 16.60 9.17
C PHE A 82 4.27 17.47 10.41
N LYS A 83 3.50 18.57 10.50
CA LYS A 83 3.43 19.41 11.69
C LYS A 83 3.04 18.61 12.93
N LYS A 84 3.55 19.01 14.08
CA LYS A 84 3.39 18.29 15.36
C LYS A 84 1.93 18.03 15.72
N GLU A 85 1.06 19.02 15.51
CA GLU A 85 -0.35 18.97 15.90
C GLU A 85 -1.26 18.40 14.81
N THR A 86 -0.71 17.79 13.74
CA THR A 86 -1.52 17.30 12.62
C THR A 86 -2.63 16.35 13.09
N LYS A 87 -3.83 16.58 12.57
CA LYS A 87 -5.01 15.70 12.68
C LYS A 87 -5.39 15.11 11.32
N PHE A 88 -4.49 15.22 10.34
CA PHE A 88 -4.74 14.83 8.95
C PHE A 88 -5.23 13.38 8.89
N TYR A 89 -6.46 13.19 8.40
CA TYR A 89 -7.16 11.90 8.36
C TYR A 89 -7.16 11.11 9.68
N GLN A 90 -7.31 11.80 10.82
CA GLN A 90 -7.27 11.19 12.15
C GLN A 90 -5.96 10.41 12.37
N ARG A 91 -4.87 10.84 11.72
CA ARG A 91 -3.53 10.26 11.86
C ARG A 91 -3.43 8.78 11.49
N ARG A 92 -4.38 8.25 10.71
CA ARG A 92 -4.36 6.87 10.20
C ARG A 92 -3.20 6.64 9.25
N ALA A 93 -2.27 5.77 9.63
CA ALA A 93 -1.01 5.56 8.92
C ALA A 93 -1.23 5.15 7.46
N SER A 94 -2.11 4.17 7.20
CA SER A 94 -2.49 3.69 5.87
C SER A 94 -3.00 4.81 4.99
N LYS A 95 -3.97 5.61 5.47
CA LYS A 95 -4.55 6.73 4.71
C LYS A 95 -3.49 7.77 4.36
N ILE A 96 -2.65 8.14 5.32
CA ILE A 96 -1.57 9.12 5.11
C ILE A 96 -0.57 8.55 4.09
N LEU A 97 -0.05 7.34 4.30
CA LEU A 97 1.00 6.77 3.47
C LEU A 97 0.56 6.54 2.03
N SER A 98 -0.67 6.05 1.82
CA SER A 98 -1.18 5.73 0.49
C SER A 98 -1.52 6.98 -0.32
N LEU A 99 -2.10 8.00 0.33
CA LEU A 99 -2.47 9.24 -0.38
C LEU A 99 -1.26 10.04 -0.85
N ILE A 100 -0.22 10.15 -0.02
CA ILE A 100 0.96 10.91 -0.41
C ILE A 100 1.74 10.15 -1.50
N VAL A 101 1.92 8.83 -1.36
CA VAL A 101 2.66 8.04 -2.37
C VAL A 101 1.91 7.94 -3.69
N SER A 102 0.58 7.77 -3.67
CA SER A 102 -0.26 7.79 -4.87
C SER A 102 -0.12 9.12 -5.61
N PHE A 103 -0.35 10.23 -4.91
CA PHE A 103 -0.24 11.56 -5.52
C PHE A 103 1.16 11.86 -6.06
N PHE A 104 2.21 11.52 -5.28
CA PHE A 104 3.60 11.68 -5.71
C PHE A 104 3.88 10.88 -6.99
N THR A 105 3.42 9.64 -7.06
CA THR A 105 3.66 8.76 -8.22
C THR A 105 2.86 9.22 -9.44
N SER A 106 1.60 9.61 -9.27
CA SER A 106 0.80 10.17 -10.37
C SER A 106 1.42 11.44 -10.93
N LEU A 107 1.98 12.31 -10.07
CA LEU A 107 2.72 13.50 -10.48
C LEU A 107 4.00 13.15 -11.24
N TYR A 108 4.74 12.16 -10.76
CA TYR A 108 6.00 11.73 -11.38
C TYR A 108 5.78 11.33 -12.85
N VAL A 109 4.71 10.57 -13.12
CA VAL A 109 4.32 10.21 -14.48
C VAL A 109 3.77 11.42 -15.26
N ALA A 110 2.84 12.18 -14.67
CA ALA A 110 2.19 13.29 -15.36
C ALA A 110 3.17 14.38 -15.81
N LYS A 111 4.19 14.64 -14.99
CA LYS A 111 5.24 15.65 -15.25
C LYS A 111 6.44 15.10 -16.00
N TRP A 112 6.49 13.80 -16.32
CA TRP A 112 7.65 13.19 -16.96
C TRP A 112 8.09 13.94 -18.22
N ARG A 113 7.15 14.26 -19.12
CA ARG A 113 7.44 14.98 -20.38
C ARG A 113 7.94 16.40 -20.19
N GLU A 114 7.78 17.01 -19.01
CA GLU A 114 8.36 18.32 -18.69
C GLU A 114 9.88 18.22 -18.50
N PHE A 115 10.38 17.09 -18.00
CA PHE A 115 11.81 16.85 -17.70
C PHE A 115 12.50 15.96 -18.73
N PHE A 116 11.73 15.11 -19.41
CA PHE A 116 12.18 14.18 -20.44
C PHE A 116 11.31 14.34 -21.71
N PRO A 117 11.42 15.46 -22.46
CA PRO A 117 10.46 15.80 -23.53
C PRO A 117 10.44 14.85 -24.72
N ARG A 118 11.52 14.09 -24.94
CA ARG A 118 11.70 13.19 -26.08
C ARG A 118 11.67 11.71 -25.71
N GLU A 119 11.51 11.39 -24.43
CA GLU A 119 11.60 10.02 -23.93
C GLU A 119 10.25 9.59 -23.38
N GLU A 120 9.79 8.42 -23.79
CA GLU A 120 8.63 7.79 -23.18
C GLU A 120 9.07 6.97 -21.98
N ILE A 121 8.21 6.90 -20.96
CA ILE A 121 8.44 6.07 -19.78
C ILE A 121 8.40 4.61 -20.22
N ARG A 122 9.53 3.90 -20.14
CA ARG A 122 9.62 2.51 -20.59
C ARG A 122 9.09 1.49 -19.57
N PHE A 123 9.12 1.85 -18.28
CA PHE A 123 8.70 0.98 -17.19
C PHE A 123 7.82 1.75 -16.23
N THR A 124 6.72 1.17 -15.76
CA THR A 124 5.83 1.86 -14.80
C THR A 124 6.57 2.12 -13.49
N PRO A 125 6.75 3.39 -13.06
CA PRO A 125 7.37 3.68 -11.78
C PRO A 125 6.42 3.29 -10.65
N SER A 126 6.99 2.78 -9.56
CA SER A 126 6.28 2.50 -8.32
C SER A 126 7.18 2.86 -7.15
N PHE A 127 6.57 3.25 -6.06
CA PHE A 127 7.25 3.65 -4.83
C PHE A 127 6.63 2.94 -3.65
N LYS A 128 7.49 2.55 -2.71
CA LYS A 128 7.09 2.08 -1.39
C LYS A 128 7.09 3.26 -0.43
N SER A 129 6.24 3.21 0.58
CA SER A 129 6.25 4.19 1.66
C SER A 129 6.11 3.56 3.03
N ARG A 130 6.62 4.26 4.04
CA ARG A 130 6.52 3.87 5.45
C ARG A 130 6.41 5.11 6.34
N ILE A 131 5.78 4.93 7.49
CA ILE A 131 5.74 5.93 8.55
C ILE A 131 6.87 5.64 9.54
N ILE A 132 7.64 6.69 9.86
CA ILE A 132 8.58 6.74 10.97
C ILE A 132 7.96 7.66 12.02
N CYS A 133 7.83 7.14 13.25
CA CYS A 133 7.26 7.87 14.37
C CYS A 133 8.39 8.53 15.16
N CYS A 134 8.51 9.85 15.11
CA CYS A 134 9.52 10.57 15.89
C CYS A 134 8.89 11.08 17.20
N PRO A 135 9.14 10.45 18.36
CA PRO A 135 8.50 10.83 19.62
C PRO A 135 8.94 12.21 20.13
N SER A 136 10.07 12.72 19.64
CA SER A 136 10.60 14.02 20.00
C SER A 136 11.31 14.69 18.81
N VAL A 137 11.61 15.98 18.99
CA VAL A 137 12.26 16.80 17.98
C VAL A 137 13.73 16.37 17.79
N GLU A 138 14.37 15.82 18.83
CA GLU A 138 15.72 15.25 18.77
C GLU A 138 15.77 13.99 17.90
N VAL A 139 14.73 13.14 17.96
CA VAL A 139 14.64 11.97 17.06
C VAL A 139 14.46 12.41 15.62
N LEU A 140 13.67 13.46 15.38
CA LEU A 140 13.55 14.08 14.05
C LEU A 140 14.90 14.65 13.56
N GLN A 141 15.64 15.35 14.42
CA GLN A 141 16.96 15.86 14.10
C GLN A 141 17.93 14.75 13.70
N ALA A 142 17.98 13.67 14.50
CA ALA A 142 18.80 12.50 14.22
C ALA A 142 18.39 11.82 12.92
N TYR A 143 17.09 11.74 12.62
CA TYR A 143 16.58 11.22 11.35
C TYR A 143 17.07 12.04 10.16
N LEU A 144 16.89 13.37 10.18
CA LEU A 144 17.32 14.24 9.08
C LEU A 144 18.83 14.18 8.85
N ALA A 145 19.60 14.22 9.94
CA ALA A 145 21.04 14.10 9.88
C ALA A 145 21.48 12.73 9.33
N TRP A 146 20.76 11.65 9.66
CA TRP A 146 21.02 10.32 9.10
C TRP A 146 20.79 10.30 7.59
N ARG A 147 19.64 10.78 7.13
CA ARG A 147 19.31 10.81 5.70
C ARG A 147 20.34 11.62 4.92
N GLN A 148 20.78 12.76 5.46
CA GLN A 148 21.80 13.58 4.79
C GLN A 148 23.21 12.95 4.79
N ARG A 149 23.61 12.25 5.86
CA ARG A 149 24.86 11.48 5.86
C ARG A 149 24.83 10.34 4.83
N GLU A 150 23.69 9.68 4.68
CA GLU A 150 23.50 8.64 3.66
C GLU A 150 23.58 9.20 2.24
N CYS A 151 22.96 10.36 1.98
CA CYS A 151 23.11 11.08 0.71
C CYS A 151 24.59 11.31 0.38
N HIS A 152 25.33 11.88 1.32
CA HIS A 152 26.76 12.14 1.16
C HIS A 152 27.58 10.89 0.85
N SER A 153 27.39 9.84 1.66
CA SER A 153 28.15 8.60 1.56
C SER A 153 27.87 7.89 0.23
N LYS A 154 26.58 7.75 -0.12
CA LYS A 154 26.15 7.11 -1.36
C LYS A 154 26.58 7.88 -2.59
N ASN A 155 26.42 9.21 -2.61
CA ASN A 155 26.83 10.01 -3.76
C ASN A 155 28.34 9.98 -3.98
N GLN A 156 29.14 10.06 -2.91
CA GLN A 156 30.60 9.95 -3.03
C GLN A 156 31.02 8.58 -3.56
N TYR A 157 30.44 7.51 -3.01
CA TYR A 157 30.67 6.14 -3.49
C TYR A 157 30.29 5.98 -4.97
N ASN A 158 29.07 6.36 -5.34
CA ASN A 158 28.55 6.24 -6.69
C ASN A 158 29.37 7.06 -7.69
N THR A 159 29.84 8.25 -7.30
CA THR A 159 30.71 9.07 -8.14
C THR A 159 32.02 8.33 -8.42
N CYS A 160 32.67 7.77 -7.39
CA CYS A 160 33.89 6.98 -7.61
C CYS A 160 33.62 5.76 -8.49
N PHE A 161 32.55 5.03 -8.17
CA PHE A 161 32.17 3.80 -8.85
C PHE A 161 31.97 4.04 -10.35
N TRP A 162 31.13 5.01 -10.71
CA TRP A 162 30.84 5.28 -12.12
C TRP A 162 32.01 5.92 -12.86
N MET A 163 32.91 6.64 -12.19
CA MET A 163 34.14 7.13 -12.83
C MET A 163 35.13 6.00 -13.12
N LEU A 164 35.25 5.02 -12.23
CA LEU A 164 36.03 3.80 -12.47
C LEU A 164 35.43 2.98 -13.63
N VAL A 165 34.11 2.82 -13.66
CA VAL A 165 33.43 2.11 -14.77
C VAL A 165 33.66 2.86 -16.09
N LYS A 166 33.52 4.19 -16.10
CA LYS A 166 33.78 5.03 -17.29
C LYS A 166 35.25 5.01 -17.74
N SER A 167 36.19 4.69 -16.86
CA SER A 167 37.62 4.54 -17.22
C SER A 167 37.97 3.15 -17.77
N GLY A 168 36.98 2.29 -17.97
CA GLY A 168 37.13 0.97 -18.57
C GLY A 168 37.20 -0.19 -17.57
N LYS A 169 36.99 0.06 -16.27
CA LYS A 169 36.84 -1.02 -15.29
C LYS A 169 35.47 -1.67 -15.42
N SER A 170 35.42 -2.97 -15.19
CA SER A 170 34.14 -3.67 -14.97
C SER A 170 33.50 -3.22 -13.65
N GLU A 171 32.19 -3.41 -13.52
CA GLU A 171 31.47 -3.12 -12.27
C GLU A 171 32.02 -3.91 -11.08
N ILE A 172 32.44 -5.16 -11.31
CA ILE A 172 33.05 -6.02 -10.28
C ILE A 172 34.38 -5.42 -9.80
N GLU A 173 35.27 -5.06 -10.73
CA GLU A 173 36.54 -4.42 -10.38
C GLU A 173 36.33 -3.09 -9.65
N ALA A 174 35.37 -2.27 -10.10
CA ALA A 174 35.06 -1.00 -9.45
C ALA A 174 34.55 -1.22 -8.01
N HIS A 175 33.71 -2.24 -7.78
CA HIS A 175 33.29 -2.63 -6.44
C HIS A 175 34.47 -3.08 -5.56
N ASP A 176 35.36 -3.92 -6.09
CA ASP A 176 36.52 -4.43 -5.35
C ASP A 176 37.50 -3.32 -4.98
N ILE A 177 37.76 -2.37 -5.88
CA ILE A 177 38.60 -1.19 -5.60
C ILE A 177 38.00 -0.34 -4.47
N LEU A 178 36.68 -0.17 -4.46
CA LEU A 178 36.01 0.68 -3.47
C LEU A 178 35.69 -0.05 -2.16
N LYS A 179 35.87 -1.36 -2.10
CA LYS A 179 35.55 -2.19 -0.94
C LYS A 179 36.45 -1.81 0.23
N GLY A 180 35.84 -1.51 1.38
CA GLY A 180 36.56 -1.12 2.60
C GLY A 180 37.13 0.30 2.59
N THR A 181 37.01 1.04 1.48
CA THR A 181 37.60 2.39 1.39
C THR A 181 36.93 3.38 2.34
N GLN A 182 37.72 4.28 2.92
CA GLN A 182 37.27 5.39 3.74
C GLN A 182 36.91 6.63 2.90
N LYS A 183 36.30 7.64 3.55
CA LYS A 183 35.90 8.90 2.89
C LYS A 183 37.09 9.63 2.25
N GLN A 184 38.26 9.63 2.89
CA GLN A 184 39.47 10.30 2.39
C GLN A 184 40.02 9.60 1.16
N GLU A 185 40.16 8.27 1.20
CA GLU A 185 40.61 7.45 0.07
C GLU A 185 39.71 7.63 -1.16
N LYS A 186 38.38 7.68 -0.98
CA LYS A 186 37.46 8.00 -2.09
C LYS A 186 37.70 9.39 -2.70
N ASN A 187 38.00 10.40 -1.89
CA ASN A 187 38.35 11.73 -2.39
C ASN A 187 39.68 11.71 -3.14
N GLU A 188 40.66 10.96 -2.65
CA GLU A 188 41.96 10.80 -3.30
C GLU A 188 41.82 10.09 -4.66
N ILE A 189 41.01 9.03 -4.75
CA ILE A 189 40.69 8.36 -6.03
C ILE A 189 40.08 9.37 -7.02
N LEU A 190 39.04 10.11 -6.60
CA LEU A 190 38.40 11.11 -7.45
C LEU A 190 39.37 12.20 -7.92
N PHE A 191 40.22 12.69 -7.03
CA PHE A 191 41.13 13.78 -7.33
C PHE A 191 42.31 13.33 -8.17
N GLN A 192 43.00 12.24 -7.78
CA GLN A 192 44.23 11.81 -8.44
C GLN A 192 43.98 11.13 -9.78
N GLN A 193 42.92 10.31 -9.90
CA GLN A 193 42.67 9.55 -11.14
C GLN A 193 41.78 10.30 -12.12
N PHE A 194 40.87 11.15 -11.62
CA PHE A 194 39.86 11.79 -12.45
C PHE A 194 39.88 13.32 -12.39
N SER A 195 40.78 13.93 -11.62
CA SER A 195 40.84 15.38 -11.41
C SER A 195 39.51 15.97 -10.89
N ILE A 196 38.70 15.18 -10.18
CA ILE A 196 37.42 15.60 -9.63
C ILE A 196 37.59 15.95 -8.15
N ASN A 197 37.35 17.21 -7.81
CA ASN A 197 37.18 17.60 -6.41
C ASN A 197 35.70 17.42 -6.00
N TYR A 198 35.43 16.43 -5.13
CA TYR A 198 34.08 16.14 -4.66
C TYR A 198 33.38 17.38 -4.11
N LYS A 199 34.07 18.28 -3.39
CA LYS A 199 33.45 19.49 -2.81
C LYS A 199 32.89 20.46 -3.88
N ASN A 200 33.41 20.39 -5.10
CA ASN A 200 33.01 21.27 -6.20
C ASN A 200 31.85 20.70 -7.02
N LEU A 201 31.41 19.45 -6.77
CA LEU A 201 30.21 18.92 -7.41
C LEU A 201 28.97 19.70 -6.96
N PRO A 202 27.91 19.74 -7.81
CA PRO A 202 26.65 20.41 -7.48
C PRO A 202 26.13 20.05 -6.09
N SER A 203 25.68 21.07 -5.34
CA SER A 203 25.21 20.89 -3.96
C SER A 203 24.03 19.94 -3.88
N MET A 204 23.13 19.93 -4.87
CA MET A 204 22.02 18.99 -4.96
C MET A 204 22.47 17.52 -4.88
N TYR A 205 23.57 17.14 -5.55
CA TYR A 205 24.07 15.77 -5.55
C TYR A 205 24.70 15.41 -4.20
N ARG A 206 25.42 16.36 -3.60
CA ARG A 206 26.15 16.11 -2.34
C ARG A 206 25.23 16.12 -1.14
N GLN A 207 24.33 17.10 -1.10
CA GLN A 207 23.54 17.47 0.07
C GLN A 207 22.10 16.95 0.00
N GLY A 208 21.63 16.55 -1.19
CA GLY A 208 20.23 16.31 -1.45
C GLY A 208 19.43 17.61 -1.55
N SER A 209 18.12 17.47 -1.56
CA SER A 209 17.17 18.56 -1.70
C SER A 209 16.30 18.67 -0.45
N CYS A 210 16.38 19.81 0.22
CA CYS A 210 15.51 20.15 1.33
C CYS A 210 14.44 21.13 0.85
N ILE A 211 13.18 20.74 0.91
CA ILE A 211 12.04 21.54 0.49
C ILE A 211 11.27 21.93 1.74
N LEU A 212 11.14 23.21 2.01
CA LEU A 212 10.55 23.71 3.25
C LEU A 212 9.51 24.80 2.99
N LYS A 213 8.53 24.87 3.88
CA LYS A 213 7.65 26.03 3.98
C LYS A 213 8.35 27.14 4.74
N THR A 214 8.26 28.35 4.21
CA THR A 214 8.73 29.57 4.86
C THR A 214 7.68 30.66 4.73
N GLU A 215 7.75 31.65 5.61
CA GLU A 215 6.92 32.85 5.57
C GLU A 215 7.77 34.02 5.02
N VAL A 216 7.24 34.76 4.06
CA VAL A 216 7.88 35.95 3.48
C VAL A 216 6.89 37.10 3.47
N ASP A 217 7.37 38.30 3.80
CA ASP A 217 6.60 39.54 3.69
C ASP A 217 6.41 39.92 2.21
N GLU A 218 5.17 39.91 1.73
CA GLU A 218 4.81 40.41 0.39
C GLU A 218 4.15 41.79 0.53
N ASN A 219 4.69 42.80 -0.16
CA ASN A 219 4.12 44.14 -0.20
C ASN A 219 2.97 44.16 -1.24
N VAL A 220 1.72 44.16 -0.78
CA VAL A 220 0.56 44.28 -1.68
C VAL A 220 0.32 45.77 -1.96
N LYS A 221 0.45 46.16 -3.23
CA LYS A 221 0.05 47.50 -3.68
C LYS A 221 -1.48 47.55 -3.78
N ILE A 222 -2.10 48.44 -3.00
CA ILE A 222 -3.52 48.77 -3.10
C ILE A 222 -3.65 49.87 -4.18
N PRO A 223 -4.66 49.84 -5.07
CA PRO A 223 -4.95 51.01 -5.92
C PRO A 223 -5.41 52.16 -5.02
N ASP A 224 -4.83 53.35 -5.23
CA ASP A 224 -5.02 54.60 -4.48
C ASP A 224 -4.09 54.79 -3.27
N ASN A 225 -2.97 55.48 -3.53
CA ASN A 225 -2.08 56.29 -2.66
C ASN A 225 -1.88 55.95 -1.16
N GLU A 226 -2.15 54.72 -0.72
CA GLU A 226 -1.88 54.24 0.63
C GLU A 226 -0.55 53.46 0.71
N SER A 227 0.02 53.43 1.91
CA SER A 227 1.27 52.71 2.18
C SER A 227 1.09 51.21 1.89
N PRO A 228 2.06 50.54 1.25
CA PRO A 228 1.94 49.11 0.92
C PRO A 228 1.69 48.27 2.16
N VAL A 229 0.65 47.43 2.13
CA VAL A 229 0.33 46.51 3.22
C VAL A 229 1.23 45.29 3.09
N LYS A 230 2.03 45.02 4.13
CA LYS A 230 2.80 43.78 4.25
C LYS A 230 1.86 42.63 4.60
N ARG A 231 1.74 41.66 3.70
CA ARG A 231 1.02 40.41 3.93
C ARG A 231 2.00 39.27 4.05
N LEU A 232 1.91 38.52 5.14
CA LEU A 232 2.69 37.30 5.33
C LEU A 232 2.18 36.22 4.37
N ARG A 233 3.03 35.77 3.44
CA ARG A 233 2.69 34.69 2.51
C ARG A 233 3.53 33.45 2.82
N LYS A 234 2.85 32.31 2.91
CA LYS A 234 3.51 31.00 2.96
C LYS A 234 3.97 30.63 1.57
N MET A 235 5.24 30.30 1.43
CA MET A 235 5.83 29.82 0.18
C MET A 235 6.67 28.57 0.41
N VAL A 236 6.85 27.78 -0.64
CA VAL A 236 7.71 26.59 -0.62
C VAL A 236 9.05 26.96 -1.25
N LYS A 237 10.15 26.61 -0.59
CA LYS A 237 11.51 26.89 -1.03
C LYS A 237 12.32 25.60 -1.09
N ILE A 238 13.11 25.42 -2.15
CA ILE A 238 14.09 24.34 -2.27
C ILE A 238 15.46 24.90 -1.86
N VAL A 239 16.17 24.19 -0.99
CA VAL A 239 17.50 24.54 -0.51
C VAL A 239 18.42 23.32 -0.46
N HIS A 240 19.70 23.53 -0.78
CA HIS A 240 20.74 22.50 -0.76
C HIS A 240 21.81 22.89 0.28
N SER A 241 21.47 22.75 1.56
CA SER A 241 22.32 23.14 2.69
C SER A 241 23.28 22.03 3.10
N GLU A 242 24.48 22.39 3.58
CA GLU A 242 25.47 21.42 4.07
C GLU A 242 25.02 20.64 5.32
N ASN A 243 24.13 21.22 6.12
CA ASN A 243 23.60 20.55 7.31
C ASN A 243 22.17 21.02 7.58
N ILE A 244 21.19 20.25 7.12
CA ILE A 244 19.76 20.53 7.34
C ILE A 244 19.29 20.16 8.76
N ALA A 245 20.14 19.48 9.52
CA ALA A 245 19.88 19.08 10.89
C ALA A 245 20.61 19.97 11.91
N SER A 246 21.30 21.03 11.47
CA SER A 246 21.95 21.96 12.39
C SER A 246 20.93 22.91 13.02
N ARG A 247 21.24 23.35 14.24
CA ARG A 247 20.50 24.43 14.90
C ARG A 247 20.54 25.72 14.09
N SER A 248 21.68 26.06 13.48
CA SER A 248 21.81 27.29 12.68
C SER A 248 20.84 27.29 11.50
N PHE A 249 20.73 26.19 10.77
CA PHE A 249 19.80 26.07 9.65
C PHE A 249 18.36 26.25 10.11
N TRP A 250 17.97 25.65 11.24
CA TRP A 250 16.61 25.77 11.77
C TRP A 250 16.28 27.17 12.31
N ASN A 251 17.27 27.87 12.86
CA ASN A 251 17.10 29.25 13.30
C ASN A 251 16.85 30.21 12.11
N ASP A 252 17.46 29.95 10.95
CA ASP A 252 17.23 30.73 9.73
C ASP A 252 15.81 30.56 9.17
N TYR A 253 15.10 29.50 9.56
CA TYR A 253 13.74 29.18 9.14
C TYR A 253 12.81 29.03 10.35
N SER A 254 12.51 30.15 11.01
CA SER A 254 11.65 30.20 12.21
C SER A 254 10.29 29.50 12.05
N TYR A 255 9.75 29.43 10.83
CA TYR A 255 8.53 28.68 10.53
C TYR A 255 8.64 27.17 10.83
N LEU A 256 9.81 26.56 10.60
CA LEU A 256 10.06 25.16 10.95
C LEU A 256 9.98 24.96 12.46
N CYS A 257 10.68 25.81 13.21
CA CYS A 257 10.66 25.86 14.66
C CYS A 257 9.24 25.96 15.24
N LYS A 258 8.40 26.80 14.63
CA LYS A 258 7.01 27.03 15.05
C LYS A 258 6.12 25.79 14.87
N GLU A 259 6.27 25.06 13.76
CA GLU A 259 5.34 23.97 13.38
C GLU A 259 5.86 22.56 13.74
N LEU A 260 7.18 22.41 13.92
CA LEU A 260 7.84 21.13 14.20
C LEU A 260 8.57 21.10 15.54
N GLY A 261 8.87 22.27 16.13
CA GLY A 261 9.76 22.43 17.28
C GLY A 261 11.20 22.77 16.87
N CYS A 262 11.94 23.44 17.76
CA CYS A 262 13.33 23.85 17.51
C CYS A 262 14.35 22.81 17.98
N PHE A 263 15.54 22.81 17.36
CA PHE A 263 16.69 22.07 17.85
C PHE A 263 17.48 22.90 18.87
N GLU A 264 17.61 22.39 20.09
CA GLU A 264 18.37 23.08 21.17
C GLU A 264 19.88 23.02 20.94
N GLN A 265 20.35 21.89 20.40
CA GLN A 265 21.77 21.58 20.14
C GLN A 265 21.95 20.87 18.81
N ASN A 266 23.20 20.77 18.33
CA ASN A 266 23.52 19.98 17.14
C ASN A 266 23.65 18.49 17.49
N VAL A 267 23.18 17.62 16.59
CA VAL A 267 23.35 16.17 16.76
C VAL A 267 24.76 15.73 16.36
N ASN A 268 25.57 15.38 17.35
CA ASN A 268 26.96 14.95 17.11
C ASN A 268 27.06 13.44 16.86
N ASN A 269 26.30 12.62 17.59
CA ASN A 269 26.33 11.16 17.46
C ASN A 269 24.98 10.61 16.99
N ILE A 270 24.97 9.88 15.88
CA ILE A 270 23.76 9.23 15.35
C ILE A 270 23.99 7.74 15.39
N LYS A 271 23.28 7.05 16.29
CA LYS A 271 23.20 5.59 16.24
C LYS A 271 22.07 5.22 15.29
N HIS A 272 22.37 4.89 14.04
CA HIS A 272 21.34 4.54 13.05
C HIS A 272 20.45 3.36 13.49
N GLU A 273 21.00 2.44 14.28
CA GLU A 273 20.26 1.33 14.90
C GLU A 273 19.16 1.84 15.84
N TYR A 274 19.39 2.93 16.56
CA TYR A 274 18.37 3.57 17.41
C TYR A 274 17.19 4.10 16.58
N LEU A 275 17.46 4.68 15.41
CA LEU A 275 16.39 5.17 14.52
C LEU A 275 15.56 4.05 13.90
N LYS A 276 16.11 2.83 13.76
CA LYS A 276 15.36 1.68 13.27
C LYS A 276 14.27 1.25 14.25
N LEU A 277 14.42 1.51 15.55
CA LEU A 277 13.42 1.19 16.58
C LEU A 277 12.12 2.00 16.41
N PHE A 278 12.18 3.14 15.74
CA PHE A 278 11.03 4.03 15.50
C PHE A 278 10.32 3.77 14.17
N GLN A 279 10.76 2.75 13.43
CA GLN A 279 10.07 2.29 12.23
C GLN A 279 8.97 1.34 12.68
N SER A 280 7.71 1.73 12.45
CA SER A 280 6.57 0.86 12.72
C SER A 280 6.59 -0.32 11.73
N GLU A 281 6.77 -1.53 12.27
CA GLU A 281 6.66 -2.77 11.52
C GLU A 281 5.28 -3.40 11.74
N ASN A 282 4.23 -2.77 11.21
CA ASN A 282 2.89 -3.37 11.19
C ASN A 282 2.87 -4.53 10.19
N LYS A 283 3.28 -5.71 10.66
CA LYS A 283 3.24 -6.97 9.92
C LYS A 283 1.83 -7.57 10.00
N LEU A 284 1.28 -7.88 8.85
CA LEU A 284 -0.02 -8.53 8.72
C LEU A 284 0.07 -9.98 9.20
N LEU A 285 -0.99 -10.45 9.86
CA LEU A 285 -1.02 -11.79 10.47
C LEU A 285 -0.62 -12.87 9.46
N PRO A 286 0.27 -13.82 9.77
CA PRO A 286 0.62 -14.92 8.88
C PRO A 286 -0.60 -15.81 8.55
N PHE A 287 -0.54 -16.50 7.41
CA PHE A 287 -1.55 -17.47 6.96
C PHE A 287 -2.99 -16.93 6.81
N THR A 288 -3.16 -15.61 6.75
CA THR A 288 -4.42 -14.95 6.36
C THR A 288 -4.36 -14.45 4.93
N TRP A 289 -5.50 -14.45 4.24
CA TRP A 289 -5.67 -13.69 3.01
C TRP A 289 -5.50 -12.22 3.30
N ILE A 290 -4.75 -11.52 2.45
CA ILE A 290 -4.60 -10.06 2.55
C ILE A 290 -5.42 -9.44 1.43
N VAL A 291 -6.32 -8.53 1.78
CA VAL A 291 -7.00 -7.67 0.82
C VAL A 291 -6.39 -6.28 0.87
N ILE A 292 -5.86 -5.83 -0.25
CA ILE A 292 -5.48 -4.44 -0.46
C ILE A 292 -6.63 -3.76 -1.19
N ARG A 293 -7.44 -2.99 -0.47
CA ARG A 293 -8.49 -2.17 -1.07
C ARG A 293 -7.95 -0.79 -1.36
N ILE A 294 -8.06 -0.35 -2.61
CA ILE A 294 -7.73 1.01 -3.06
C ILE A 294 -9.02 1.75 -3.44
N ASP A 295 -9.03 3.07 -3.23
CA ASP A 295 -10.21 3.92 -3.41
C ASP A 295 -9.81 5.30 -3.93
N GLY A 296 -10.58 5.84 -4.89
CA GLY A 296 -10.38 7.15 -5.48
C GLY A 296 -10.57 8.31 -4.50
N SER A 297 -9.48 9.01 -4.17
CA SER A 297 -9.55 10.16 -3.26
C SER A 297 -10.26 11.35 -3.93
N HIS A 298 -11.43 11.71 -3.40
CA HIS A 298 -12.28 12.79 -3.91
C HIS A 298 -12.66 12.57 -5.39
N PHE A 299 -12.91 11.33 -5.77
CA PHE A 299 -13.13 10.96 -7.17
C PHE A 299 -14.43 11.52 -7.76
N HIS A 300 -15.41 11.89 -6.95
CA HIS A 300 -16.57 12.67 -7.42
C HIS A 300 -16.10 13.94 -8.13
N ARG A 301 -15.27 14.77 -7.48
CA ARG A 301 -14.71 15.99 -8.06
C ARG A 301 -13.83 15.67 -9.28
N PHE A 302 -13.07 14.58 -9.24
CA PHE A 302 -12.28 14.12 -10.38
C PHE A 302 -13.17 13.82 -11.58
N SER A 303 -14.22 13.02 -11.39
CA SER A 303 -15.16 12.66 -12.44
C SER A 303 -15.87 13.88 -13.03
N ASP A 304 -16.20 14.89 -12.22
CA ASP A 304 -16.85 16.12 -12.69
C ASP A 304 -15.88 16.99 -13.49
N VAL A 305 -14.66 17.19 -12.97
CA VAL A 305 -13.64 18.01 -13.64
C VAL A 305 -13.20 17.38 -14.94
N GLN A 306 -13.04 16.05 -14.96
CA GLN A 306 -12.80 15.33 -16.18
C GLN A 306 -14.05 15.38 -17.07
N GLY A 307 -15.26 15.36 -16.54
CA GLY A 307 -16.48 15.25 -17.33
C GLY A 307 -16.68 13.81 -17.79
N PHE A 308 -16.75 12.90 -16.82
CA PHE A 308 -17.14 11.51 -17.06
C PHE A 308 -18.64 11.39 -17.25
N GLU A 309 -19.05 10.45 -18.09
CA GLU A 309 -20.45 10.13 -18.30
C GLU A 309 -21.13 9.65 -17.01
N LYS A 310 -22.40 10.01 -16.86
CA LYS A 310 -23.24 9.64 -15.71
C LYS A 310 -24.43 8.82 -16.20
N PRO A 311 -24.83 7.74 -15.49
CA PRO A 311 -24.33 7.31 -14.18
C PRO A 311 -22.95 6.63 -14.21
N ASN A 312 -22.55 6.04 -15.33
CA ASN A 312 -21.29 5.31 -15.48
C ASN A 312 -20.57 5.76 -16.76
N ASP A 313 -19.24 5.81 -16.69
CA ASP A 313 -18.38 6.05 -17.84
C ASP A 313 -17.60 4.76 -18.12
N GLU A 314 -17.94 4.09 -19.22
CA GLU A 314 -17.37 2.77 -19.53
C GLU A 314 -15.87 2.84 -19.79
N LEU A 315 -15.38 3.93 -20.40
CA LEU A 315 -13.95 4.12 -20.66
C LEU A 315 -13.18 4.34 -19.36
N ALA A 316 -13.76 5.07 -18.40
CA ALA A 316 -13.16 5.24 -17.08
C ALA A 316 -13.06 3.90 -16.33
N LEU A 317 -14.10 3.07 -16.38
CA LEU A 317 -14.08 1.73 -15.77
C LEU A 317 -13.06 0.81 -16.48
N LYS A 318 -13.01 0.83 -17.81
CA LYS A 318 -12.02 0.07 -18.57
C LYS A 318 -10.58 0.51 -18.27
N LEU A 319 -10.34 1.79 -18.02
CA LEU A 319 -9.04 2.30 -17.56
C LEU A 319 -8.69 1.79 -16.14
N MET A 320 -9.65 1.78 -15.21
CA MET A 320 -9.46 1.16 -13.89
C MET A 320 -9.11 -0.34 -14.04
N ASN A 321 -9.82 -1.06 -14.92
CA ASN A 321 -9.57 -2.47 -15.19
C ASN A 321 -8.18 -2.71 -15.79
N ALA A 322 -7.78 -1.91 -16.79
CA ALA A 322 -6.46 -2.01 -17.40
C ALA A 322 -5.32 -1.70 -16.42
N SER A 323 -5.59 -0.86 -15.41
CA SER A 323 -4.67 -0.58 -14.31
C SER A 323 -4.59 -1.75 -13.32
N ALA A 324 -5.72 -2.40 -13.02
CA ALA A 324 -5.77 -3.59 -12.18
C ALA A 324 -5.09 -4.81 -12.82
N VAL A 325 -5.27 -5.01 -14.13
CA VAL A 325 -4.55 -6.05 -14.89
C VAL A 325 -3.04 -5.89 -14.73
N ALA A 326 -2.53 -4.67 -14.93
CA ALA A 326 -1.10 -4.41 -14.77
C ALA A 326 -0.61 -4.68 -13.34
N VAL A 327 -1.43 -4.39 -12.32
CA VAL A 327 -1.11 -4.73 -10.92
C VAL A 327 -1.01 -6.25 -10.74
N LEU A 328 -1.92 -7.05 -11.29
CA LEU A 328 -1.82 -8.51 -11.18
C LEU A 328 -0.58 -9.06 -11.90
N GLU A 329 -0.25 -8.52 -13.07
CA GLU A 329 0.94 -8.92 -13.85
C GLU A 329 2.25 -8.54 -13.14
N GLU A 330 2.28 -7.43 -12.40
CA GLU A 330 3.46 -6.98 -11.67
C GLU A 330 3.63 -7.67 -10.30
N PHE A 331 2.52 -7.98 -9.63
CA PHE A 331 2.51 -8.56 -8.29
C PHE A 331 1.91 -9.97 -8.33
N ASN A 332 2.72 -10.95 -8.72
CA ASN A 332 2.33 -12.37 -8.89
C ASN A 332 1.69 -13.04 -7.66
N ASP A 333 1.84 -12.47 -6.46
CA ASP A 333 1.21 -12.95 -5.23
C ASP A 333 -0.29 -12.56 -5.12
N ILE A 334 -0.75 -11.65 -5.98
CA ILE A 334 -2.16 -11.28 -6.13
C ILE A 334 -2.84 -12.32 -7.03
N VAL A 335 -3.85 -13.00 -6.49
CA VAL A 335 -4.54 -14.11 -7.16
C VAL A 335 -5.86 -13.70 -7.80
N PHE A 336 -6.48 -12.64 -7.27
CA PHE A 336 -7.77 -12.12 -7.71
C PHE A 336 -7.83 -10.62 -7.44
N ALA A 337 -8.57 -9.90 -8.27
CA ALA A 337 -9.01 -8.56 -7.94
C ALA A 337 -10.45 -8.30 -8.36
N TYR A 338 -11.14 -7.46 -7.59
CA TYR A 338 -12.50 -7.03 -7.86
C TYR A 338 -12.58 -5.51 -7.85
N GLY A 339 -13.17 -4.92 -8.89
CA GLY A 339 -13.31 -3.48 -9.06
C GLY A 339 -14.75 -3.03 -9.27
N VAL A 340 -15.08 -1.90 -8.66
CA VAL A 340 -16.38 -1.22 -8.81
C VAL A 340 -16.18 0.28 -8.65
N SER A 341 -16.82 1.09 -9.51
CA SER A 341 -16.68 2.55 -9.48
C SER A 341 -15.20 2.97 -9.54
N ASP A 342 -14.73 3.65 -8.50
CA ASP A 342 -13.39 4.18 -8.27
C ASP A 342 -12.60 3.37 -7.23
N GLU A 343 -13.10 2.19 -6.84
CA GLU A 343 -12.42 1.26 -5.93
C GLU A 343 -11.97 -0.04 -6.63
N TYR A 344 -10.88 -0.61 -6.12
CA TYR A 344 -10.39 -1.94 -6.50
C TYR A 344 -9.88 -2.68 -5.27
N SER A 345 -10.14 -3.98 -5.20
CA SER A 345 -9.72 -4.85 -4.11
C SER A 345 -8.82 -5.93 -4.66
N PHE A 346 -7.57 -6.00 -4.19
CA PHE A 346 -6.57 -6.98 -4.62
C PHE A 346 -6.34 -8.03 -3.54
N ILE A 347 -6.51 -9.31 -3.88
CA ILE A 347 -6.46 -10.43 -2.94
C ILE A 347 -5.11 -11.12 -3.10
N LEU A 348 -4.29 -11.09 -2.04
CA LEU A 348 -3.02 -11.81 -1.99
C LEU A 348 -3.20 -13.17 -1.33
N LYS A 349 -2.48 -14.16 -1.84
CA LYS A 349 -2.45 -15.53 -1.29
C LYS A 349 -2.10 -15.56 0.19
N LYS A 350 -2.72 -16.46 0.95
CA LYS A 350 -2.57 -16.56 2.41
C LYS A 350 -1.13 -16.71 2.91
N ASN A 351 -0.29 -17.41 2.13
CA ASN A 351 1.11 -17.68 2.42
C ASN A 351 2.09 -16.66 1.77
N THR A 352 1.60 -15.50 1.31
CA THR A 352 2.49 -14.47 0.75
C THR A 352 3.55 -14.03 1.75
N GLU A 353 4.79 -13.94 1.28
CA GLU A 353 5.92 -13.34 1.98
C GLU A 353 6.29 -11.96 1.39
N LEU A 354 5.45 -11.43 0.49
CA LEU A 354 5.66 -10.15 -0.17
C LEU A 354 5.96 -9.07 0.87
N TYR A 355 7.14 -8.46 0.76
CA TYR A 355 7.64 -7.45 1.70
C TYR A 355 7.58 -7.86 3.17
N GLN A 356 7.76 -9.14 3.47
CA GLN A 356 7.66 -9.70 4.82
C GLN A 356 6.33 -9.33 5.50
N ARG A 357 5.25 -9.26 4.69
CA ARG A 357 3.89 -8.90 5.12
C ARG A 357 3.77 -7.53 5.79
N ARG A 358 4.70 -6.61 5.56
CA ARG A 358 4.59 -5.23 6.05
C ARG A 358 3.46 -4.50 5.32
N ALA A 359 2.41 -4.14 6.06
CA ALA A 359 1.20 -3.52 5.51
C ALA A 359 1.52 -2.25 4.71
N SER A 360 2.37 -1.38 5.28
CA SER A 360 2.78 -0.11 4.65
C SER A 360 3.44 -0.31 3.29
N GLU A 361 4.36 -1.27 3.16
CA GLU A 361 5.08 -1.53 1.91
C GLU A 361 4.20 -2.18 0.85
N ILE A 362 3.32 -3.12 1.23
CA ILE A 362 2.40 -3.75 0.28
C ILE A 362 1.38 -2.71 -0.23
N VAL A 363 0.71 -2.01 0.69
CA VAL A 363 -0.32 -1.01 0.33
C VAL A 363 0.27 0.07 -0.56
N SER A 364 1.40 0.66 -0.16
CA SER A 364 2.03 1.73 -0.93
C SER A 364 2.50 1.28 -2.30
N ALA A 365 3.12 0.10 -2.42
CA ALA A 365 3.59 -0.41 -3.71
C ALA A 365 2.44 -0.63 -4.70
N VAL A 366 1.36 -1.28 -4.24
CA VAL A 366 0.16 -1.55 -5.07
C VAL A 366 -0.53 -0.26 -5.47
N VAL A 367 -0.81 0.62 -4.51
CA VAL A 367 -1.47 1.91 -4.77
C VAL A 367 -0.63 2.79 -5.69
N SER A 368 0.67 2.88 -5.46
CA SER A 368 1.60 3.66 -6.28
C SER A 368 1.63 3.14 -7.72
N PHE A 369 1.77 1.83 -7.92
CA PHE A 369 1.81 1.20 -9.24
C PHE A 369 0.47 1.34 -9.99
N PHE A 370 -0.65 1.20 -9.29
CA PHE A 370 -1.97 1.44 -9.87
C PHE A 370 -2.10 2.91 -10.34
N SER A 371 -1.65 3.84 -9.50
CA SER A 371 -1.73 5.29 -9.77
C SER A 371 -0.89 5.71 -10.98
N SER A 372 0.36 5.24 -11.08
CA SER A 372 1.19 5.48 -12.27
C SER A 372 0.57 4.85 -13.52
N THR A 373 0.12 3.60 -13.44
CA THR A 373 -0.49 2.91 -14.58
C THR A 373 -1.73 3.66 -15.09
N TYR A 374 -2.59 4.14 -14.18
CA TYR A 374 -3.77 4.92 -14.55
C TYR A 374 -3.40 6.18 -15.35
N VAL A 375 -2.33 6.88 -14.95
CA VAL A 375 -1.85 8.07 -15.67
C VAL A 375 -1.21 7.71 -17.00
N ILE A 376 -0.36 6.67 -17.05
CA ILE A 376 0.29 6.20 -18.28
C ILE A 376 -0.76 5.80 -19.32
N LYS A 377 -1.74 4.98 -18.92
CA LYS A 377 -2.78 4.46 -19.81
C LYS A 377 -3.89 5.48 -20.13
N TRP A 378 -3.90 6.66 -19.51
CA TRP A 378 -4.97 7.65 -19.72
C TRP A 378 -5.24 7.95 -21.21
N LYS A 379 -4.17 8.16 -21.99
CA LYS A 379 -4.29 8.50 -23.42
C LYS A 379 -4.75 7.35 -24.31
N GLU A 380 -4.60 6.10 -23.86
CA GLU A 380 -5.14 4.91 -24.54
C GLU A 380 -6.67 4.91 -24.51
N PHE A 381 -7.26 5.28 -23.37
CA PHE A 381 -8.72 5.29 -23.17
C PHE A 381 -9.36 6.63 -23.51
N PHE A 382 -8.64 7.74 -23.33
CA PHE A 382 -9.12 9.08 -23.59
C PHE A 382 -8.17 9.88 -24.51
N PRO A 383 -8.02 9.50 -25.79
CA PRO A 383 -7.03 10.11 -26.69
C PRO A 383 -7.22 11.61 -26.88
N LYS A 384 -8.48 12.06 -26.93
CA LYS A 384 -8.86 13.47 -27.15
C LYS A 384 -8.95 14.31 -25.87
N LYS A 385 -8.73 13.71 -24.70
CA LYS A 385 -8.92 14.36 -23.41
C LYS A 385 -7.60 14.47 -22.69
N GLU A 386 -7.29 15.65 -22.18
CA GLU A 386 -6.13 15.84 -21.32
C GLU A 386 -6.47 15.55 -19.87
N LEU A 387 -5.53 14.92 -19.16
CA LEU A 387 -5.66 14.68 -17.73
C LEU A 387 -5.42 16.00 -17.00
N LYS A 388 -6.52 16.68 -16.61
CA LYS A 388 -6.44 18.02 -16.01
C LYS A 388 -5.62 18.10 -14.71
N TYR A 389 -5.67 17.06 -13.88
CA TYR A 389 -4.84 16.93 -12.70
C TYR A 389 -4.64 15.45 -12.37
N PRO A 390 -3.51 15.07 -11.74
CA PRO A 390 -3.21 13.67 -11.44
C PRO A 390 -4.21 13.08 -10.44
N PRO A 391 -4.71 11.85 -10.69
CA PRO A 391 -5.58 11.15 -9.76
C PRO A 391 -4.80 10.79 -8.49
N ASN A 392 -5.54 10.55 -7.41
CA ASN A 392 -4.99 10.13 -6.14
C ASN A 392 -5.88 9.05 -5.55
N PHE A 393 -5.27 8.01 -5.00
CA PHE A 393 -5.94 6.87 -4.41
C PHE A 393 -5.46 6.67 -2.98
N ASP A 394 -6.35 6.34 -2.05
CA ASP A 394 -5.93 5.73 -0.80
C ASP A 394 -5.98 4.21 -0.88
N GLY A 395 -5.31 3.56 0.06
CA GLY A 395 -5.37 2.12 0.20
C GLY A 395 -5.28 1.69 1.65
N ARG A 396 -5.80 0.49 1.91
CA ARG A 396 -5.69 -0.19 3.21
C ARG A 396 -5.50 -1.68 3.01
N ALA A 397 -4.90 -2.33 4.01
CA ALA A 397 -4.80 -3.78 4.09
C ALA A 397 -5.79 -4.32 5.12
N VAL A 398 -6.46 -5.42 4.79
CA VAL A 398 -7.36 -6.15 5.71
C VAL A 398 -7.00 -7.63 5.65
N CYS A 399 -6.95 -8.30 6.79
CA CYS A 399 -6.68 -9.73 6.87
C CYS A 399 -7.97 -10.52 7.05
N TYR A 400 -8.18 -11.53 6.22
CA TYR A 400 -9.29 -12.48 6.36
C TYR A 400 -8.76 -13.89 6.62
N PRO A 401 -9.20 -14.55 7.71
CA PRO A 401 -8.56 -15.79 8.16
C PRO A 401 -9.06 -17.04 7.44
N SER A 402 -10.23 -17.00 6.79
CA SER A 402 -10.83 -18.18 6.14
C SER A 402 -11.29 -17.88 4.72
N TYR A 403 -11.51 -18.96 3.95
CA TYR A 403 -12.02 -18.92 2.58
C TYR A 403 -13.44 -18.33 2.53
N GLU A 404 -14.28 -18.68 3.50
CA GLU A 404 -15.68 -18.24 3.60
C GLU A 404 -15.74 -16.73 3.83
N ILE A 405 -14.89 -16.19 4.71
CA ILE A 405 -14.89 -14.76 5.03
C ILE A 405 -14.39 -13.93 3.83
N ILE A 406 -13.40 -14.41 3.08
CA ILE A 406 -12.97 -13.70 1.86
C ILE A 406 -14.04 -13.75 0.76
N ARG A 407 -14.77 -14.86 0.64
CA ARG A 407 -15.95 -14.96 -0.25
C ARG A 407 -17.03 -13.97 0.16
N ASP A 408 -17.33 -13.87 1.46
CA ASP A 408 -18.29 -12.90 2.00
C ASP A 408 -17.85 -11.45 1.75
N TYR A 409 -16.54 -11.15 1.87
CA TYR A 409 -16.01 -9.84 1.54
C TYR A 409 -16.22 -9.49 0.05
N LEU A 410 -15.93 -10.43 -0.85
CA LEU A 410 -16.13 -10.22 -2.29
C LEU A 410 -17.61 -10.08 -2.64
N ALA A 411 -18.47 -10.92 -2.04
CA ALA A 411 -19.91 -10.82 -2.19
C ALA A 411 -20.45 -9.48 -1.66
N TRP A 412 -19.93 -8.99 -0.53
CA TRP A 412 -20.25 -7.67 0.01
C TRP A 412 -19.97 -6.56 -0.99
N ARG A 413 -18.79 -6.59 -1.64
CA ARG A 413 -18.41 -5.59 -2.65
C ARG A 413 -19.32 -5.65 -3.89
N GLN A 414 -19.69 -6.85 -4.36
CA GLN A 414 -20.59 -6.99 -5.50
C GLN A 414 -22.04 -6.60 -5.18
N VAL A 415 -22.53 -6.88 -3.97
CA VAL A 415 -23.83 -6.38 -3.51
C VAL A 415 -23.85 -4.85 -3.46
N ASP A 416 -22.79 -4.23 -2.95
CA ASP A 416 -22.63 -2.77 -2.92
C ASP A 416 -22.63 -2.19 -4.35
N CYS A 417 -21.97 -2.86 -5.30
CA CYS A 417 -22.01 -2.51 -6.72
C CYS A 417 -23.44 -2.47 -7.27
N HIS A 418 -24.21 -3.53 -7.06
CA HIS A 418 -25.60 -3.61 -7.52
C HIS A 418 -26.46 -2.48 -6.94
N ILE A 419 -26.40 -2.27 -5.62
CA ILE A 419 -27.19 -1.26 -4.92
C ILE A 419 -26.83 0.14 -5.44
N ASN A 420 -25.54 0.46 -5.50
CA ASN A 420 -25.07 1.79 -5.89
C ASN A 420 -25.35 2.06 -7.37
N ASN A 421 -25.13 1.10 -8.27
CA ASN A 421 -25.41 1.28 -9.69
C ASN A 421 -26.91 1.47 -9.96
N GLN A 422 -27.78 0.69 -9.31
CA GLN A 422 -29.24 0.86 -9.46
C GLN A 422 -29.69 2.24 -8.98
N TYR A 423 -29.24 2.65 -7.78
CA TYR A 423 -29.55 3.98 -7.24
C TYR A 423 -29.03 5.10 -8.16
N ASN A 424 -27.77 5.03 -8.58
CA ASN A 424 -27.14 6.05 -9.41
C ASN A 424 -27.81 6.14 -10.79
N THR A 425 -28.24 5.02 -11.36
CA THR A 425 -28.97 5.02 -12.64
C THR A 425 -30.29 5.76 -12.50
N CYS A 426 -31.12 5.45 -11.50
CA CYS A 426 -32.35 6.20 -11.26
C CYS A 426 -32.06 7.68 -11.00
N PHE A 427 -31.07 7.97 -10.15
CA PHE A 427 -30.71 9.33 -9.76
C PHE A 427 -30.33 10.19 -10.96
N TRP A 428 -29.43 9.70 -11.82
CA TRP A 428 -28.99 10.47 -12.97
C TRP A 428 -30.03 10.55 -14.08
N MET A 429 -30.91 9.56 -14.23
CA MET A 429 -32.03 9.67 -15.17
C MET A 429 -33.04 10.73 -14.73
N LEU A 430 -33.34 10.82 -13.42
CA LEU A 430 -34.16 11.90 -12.86
C LEU A 430 -33.51 13.28 -13.07
N VAL A 431 -32.18 13.38 -12.87
CA VAL A 431 -31.46 14.65 -13.12
C VAL A 431 -31.50 15.01 -14.61
N LYS A 432 -31.27 14.04 -15.51
CA LYS A 432 -31.35 14.25 -16.97
C LYS A 432 -32.77 14.60 -17.44
N SER A 433 -33.82 14.21 -16.71
CA SER A 433 -35.20 14.61 -16.99
C SER A 433 -35.54 16.04 -16.53
N GLY A 434 -34.55 16.82 -16.09
CA GLY A 434 -34.70 18.22 -15.67
C GLY A 434 -34.91 18.42 -14.17
N LYS A 435 -34.85 17.36 -13.34
CA LYS A 435 -34.92 17.52 -11.88
C LYS A 435 -33.58 17.99 -11.31
N SER A 436 -33.64 18.75 -10.22
CA SER A 436 -32.44 19.05 -9.44
C SER A 436 -31.91 17.81 -8.70
N THR A 437 -30.64 17.85 -8.31
CA THR A 437 -30.02 16.78 -7.51
C THR A 437 -30.74 16.55 -6.17
N ARG A 438 -31.28 17.61 -5.55
CA ARG A 438 -32.04 17.53 -4.30
C ARG A 438 -33.39 16.85 -4.49
N GLU A 439 -34.10 17.18 -5.57
CA GLU A 439 -35.38 16.54 -5.90
C GLU A 439 -35.19 15.07 -6.23
N ALA A 440 -34.18 14.72 -7.03
CA ALA A 440 -33.86 13.34 -7.36
C ALA A 440 -33.53 12.52 -6.09
N GLN A 441 -32.73 13.07 -5.17
CA GLN A 441 -32.46 12.44 -3.87
C GLN A 441 -33.73 12.24 -3.04
N SER A 442 -34.60 13.26 -3.00
CA SER A 442 -35.87 13.20 -2.25
C SER A 442 -36.79 12.09 -2.79
N LEU A 443 -36.92 11.99 -4.11
CA LEU A 443 -37.75 10.97 -4.78
C LEU A 443 -37.24 9.54 -4.57
N LEU A 444 -35.91 9.37 -4.47
CA LEU A 444 -35.31 8.05 -4.24
C LEU A 444 -35.21 7.68 -2.76
N LYS A 445 -35.46 8.62 -1.85
CA LYS A 445 -35.36 8.39 -0.41
C LYS A 445 -36.40 7.35 0.04
N GLY A 446 -35.93 6.30 0.70
CA GLY A 446 -36.79 5.23 1.21
C GLY A 446 -37.24 4.20 0.16
N THR A 447 -36.90 4.40 -1.12
CA THR A 447 -37.32 3.50 -2.19
C THR A 447 -36.63 2.14 -2.13
N GLN A 448 -37.38 1.08 -2.45
CA GLN A 448 -36.90 -0.30 -2.54
C GLN A 448 -36.36 -0.62 -3.95
N ALA A 449 -35.67 -1.76 -4.08
CA ALA A 449 -35.08 -2.16 -5.37
C ALA A 449 -36.14 -2.35 -6.48
N GLN A 450 -37.30 -2.90 -6.14
CA GLN A 450 -38.39 -3.09 -7.11
C GLN A 450 -38.98 -1.75 -7.58
N GLU A 451 -39.17 -0.80 -6.66
CA GLU A 451 -39.68 0.55 -7.00
C GLU A 451 -38.70 1.30 -7.91
N LYS A 452 -37.39 1.17 -7.67
CA LYS A 452 -36.36 1.72 -8.56
C LYS A 452 -36.43 1.13 -9.98
N ASN A 453 -36.59 -0.19 -10.10
CA ASN A 453 -36.75 -0.85 -11.40
C ASN A 453 -38.03 -0.42 -12.12
N GLN A 454 -39.15 -0.32 -11.40
CA GLN A 454 -40.41 0.19 -11.94
C GLN A 454 -40.25 1.63 -12.43
N MET A 455 -39.58 2.49 -11.65
CA MET A 455 -39.29 3.87 -12.04
C MET A 455 -38.45 3.95 -13.31
N LEU A 456 -37.39 3.13 -13.43
CA LEU A 456 -36.55 3.07 -14.64
C LEU A 456 -37.35 2.65 -15.87
N SER A 457 -38.16 1.60 -15.73
CA SER A 457 -38.96 1.07 -16.84
C SER A 457 -40.07 2.03 -17.25
N GLN A 458 -40.87 2.54 -16.30
CA GLN A 458 -42.06 3.35 -16.59
C GLN A 458 -41.72 4.78 -17.03
N LEU A 459 -40.74 5.43 -16.39
CA LEU A 459 -40.42 6.83 -16.69
C LEU A 459 -39.39 7.00 -17.81
N PHE A 460 -38.51 6.01 -17.99
CA PHE A 460 -37.36 6.13 -18.87
C PHE A 460 -37.25 5.01 -19.91
N GLY A 461 -38.12 3.99 -19.87
CA GLY A 461 -38.04 2.85 -20.79
C GLY A 461 -36.81 1.99 -20.59
N ILE A 462 -36.15 2.06 -19.42
CA ILE A 462 -34.90 1.32 -19.14
C ILE A 462 -35.23 0.06 -18.34
N ASP A 463 -34.90 -1.10 -18.90
CA ASP A 463 -34.79 -2.34 -18.12
C ASP A 463 -33.38 -2.44 -17.52
N TYR A 464 -33.29 -2.34 -16.20
CA TYR A 464 -32.02 -2.44 -15.48
C TYR A 464 -31.26 -3.71 -15.82
N ASN A 465 -31.93 -4.85 -16.02
CA ASN A 465 -31.27 -6.14 -16.29
C ASN A 465 -30.58 -6.19 -17.66
N THR A 466 -30.95 -5.29 -18.58
CA THR A 466 -30.35 -5.17 -19.91
C THR A 466 -29.12 -4.25 -19.93
N LEU A 467 -28.85 -3.53 -18.83
CA LEU A 467 -27.67 -2.68 -18.74
C LEU A 467 -26.38 -3.51 -18.85
N PRO A 468 -25.30 -2.93 -19.40
CA PRO A 468 -23.99 -3.59 -19.50
C PRO A 468 -23.56 -4.24 -18.19
N VAL A 469 -23.09 -5.49 -18.28
CA VAL A 469 -22.77 -6.31 -17.11
C VAL A 469 -21.66 -5.68 -16.26
N ILE A 470 -20.70 -4.98 -16.87
CA ILE A 470 -19.66 -4.21 -16.17
C ILE A 470 -20.22 -3.19 -15.17
N PHE A 471 -21.38 -2.59 -15.45
CA PHE A 471 -22.03 -1.63 -14.54
C PHE A 471 -22.78 -2.33 -13.42
N ARG A 472 -23.33 -3.53 -13.69
CA ARG A 472 -24.15 -4.27 -12.73
C ARG A 472 -23.31 -5.09 -11.78
N ASN A 473 -22.33 -5.81 -12.30
CA ASN A 473 -21.56 -6.81 -11.55
C ASN A 473 -20.17 -6.32 -11.16
N GLY A 474 -19.71 -5.18 -11.68
CA GLY A 474 -18.32 -4.74 -11.55
C GLY A 474 -17.39 -5.57 -12.42
N SER A 475 -16.10 -5.59 -12.09
CA SER A 475 -15.06 -6.28 -12.87
C SER A 475 -14.22 -7.20 -11.99
N SER A 476 -14.08 -8.45 -12.42
CA SER A 476 -13.23 -9.46 -11.81
C SER A 476 -11.99 -9.65 -12.67
N VAL A 477 -10.81 -9.56 -12.06
CA VAL A 477 -9.51 -9.67 -12.74
C VAL A 477 -8.75 -10.81 -12.11
N PHE A 478 -8.35 -11.81 -12.89
CA PHE A 478 -7.71 -13.02 -12.37
C PHE A 478 -6.88 -13.75 -13.42
N TRP A 479 -6.03 -14.66 -12.96
CA TRP A 479 -5.24 -15.53 -13.83
C TRP A 479 -6.07 -16.69 -14.34
N ASP A 480 -6.28 -16.77 -15.64
CA ASP A 480 -6.93 -17.90 -16.28
C ASP A 480 -5.95 -18.75 -17.11
N LYS A 481 -6.24 -20.04 -17.24
CA LYS A 481 -5.45 -20.98 -18.04
C LYS A 481 -5.91 -20.89 -19.50
N VAL A 482 -5.09 -20.27 -20.34
CA VAL A 482 -5.33 -20.27 -21.79
C VAL A 482 -4.55 -21.40 -22.42
N ILE A 483 -5.26 -22.32 -23.08
CA ILE A 483 -4.68 -23.31 -23.99
C ILE A 483 -4.51 -22.61 -25.34
N SER A 484 -3.28 -22.22 -25.68
CA SER A 484 -2.98 -21.68 -27.01
C SER A 484 -3.04 -22.80 -28.04
N LEU A 485 -4.16 -22.90 -28.77
CA LEU A 485 -4.20 -23.60 -30.06
C LEU A 485 -3.62 -22.64 -31.10
N SER A 486 -2.32 -22.72 -31.37
CA SER A 486 -1.70 -21.89 -32.40
C SER A 486 -2.18 -22.32 -33.79
N SER A 487 -2.83 -21.41 -34.50
CA SER A 487 -3.11 -21.48 -35.95
C SER A 487 -1.88 -21.14 -36.81
N SER A 488 -0.70 -21.01 -36.19
CA SER A 488 0.60 -20.88 -36.84
C SER A 488 1.56 -21.88 -36.21
N GLY A 489 1.89 -22.95 -36.96
CA GLY A 489 2.47 -24.20 -36.46
C GLY A 489 3.91 -24.17 -35.93
N GLN A 490 4.25 -23.28 -34.99
CA GLN A 490 5.54 -23.30 -34.29
C GLN A 490 5.36 -22.90 -32.82
N GLU A 491 5.03 -23.88 -31.98
CA GLU A 491 5.57 -24.08 -30.61
C GLU A 491 4.91 -25.36 -30.02
N MET A 492 5.11 -26.49 -30.69
CA MET A 492 4.87 -27.82 -30.09
C MET A 492 6.24 -28.40 -29.74
N MET A 493 6.54 -28.57 -28.45
CA MET A 493 7.66 -29.41 -28.04
C MET A 493 7.22 -30.87 -28.21
N VAL A 494 7.83 -31.56 -29.18
CA VAL A 494 7.71 -33.00 -29.30
C VAL A 494 8.64 -33.62 -28.25
N THR A 495 8.05 -34.35 -27.31
CA THR A 495 8.81 -35.29 -26.46
C THR A 495 8.42 -36.70 -26.88
N ASP A 496 9.25 -37.70 -26.56
CA ASP A 496 9.07 -39.10 -26.99
C ASP A 496 7.73 -39.74 -26.57
N ASN A 497 6.93 -39.05 -25.73
CA ASN A 497 5.61 -39.48 -25.24
C ASN A 497 4.42 -38.60 -25.71
N GLY A 498 4.60 -37.74 -26.73
CA GLY A 498 3.49 -37.02 -27.38
C GLY A 498 3.55 -35.49 -27.30
N VAL A 499 2.52 -34.86 -27.89
CA VAL A 499 2.36 -33.40 -28.00
C VAL A 499 1.87 -32.83 -26.67
N VAL A 500 2.70 -32.04 -26.00
CA VAL A 500 2.29 -31.28 -24.80
C VAL A 500 2.01 -29.84 -25.21
N ALA A 501 0.74 -29.44 -25.18
CA ALA A 501 0.37 -28.03 -25.31
C ALA A 501 0.90 -27.26 -24.08
N LYS A 502 1.75 -26.24 -24.29
CA LYS A 502 2.15 -25.35 -23.20
C LYS A 502 0.94 -24.52 -22.77
N SER A 503 0.37 -24.84 -21.61
CA SER A 503 -0.61 -23.97 -20.96
C SER A 503 0.11 -22.72 -20.44
N HIS A 504 -0.28 -21.54 -20.90
CA HIS A 504 0.19 -20.27 -20.35
C HIS A 504 -0.94 -19.62 -19.54
N LYS A 505 -0.61 -19.08 -18.37
CA LYS A 505 -1.57 -18.28 -17.58
C LYS A 505 -1.62 -16.87 -18.15
N LYS A 506 -2.81 -16.32 -18.36
CA LYS A 506 -3.03 -14.93 -18.77
C LYS A 506 -3.98 -14.25 -17.79
N VAL A 507 -3.75 -12.97 -17.51
CA VAL A 507 -4.71 -12.17 -16.75
C VAL A 507 -5.91 -11.84 -17.65
N VAL A 508 -7.11 -12.18 -17.19
CA VAL A 508 -8.37 -11.88 -17.88
C VAL A 508 -9.20 -10.92 -17.05
N VAL A 509 -10.09 -10.18 -17.72
CA VAL A 509 -11.08 -9.31 -17.09
C VAL A 509 -12.46 -9.81 -17.49
N GLU A 510 -13.27 -10.17 -16.50
CA GLU A 510 -14.62 -10.66 -16.69
C GLU A 510 -15.61 -9.94 -15.77
N HIS A 511 -16.91 -10.13 -16.01
CA HIS A 511 -17.98 -9.52 -15.21
C HIS A 511 -18.95 -10.55 -14.60
N PRO A 512 -18.47 -11.67 -14.01
CA PRO A 512 -19.32 -12.74 -13.51
C PRO A 512 -20.06 -12.33 -12.24
N ASN A 513 -21.10 -13.09 -11.90
CA ASN A 513 -21.63 -13.10 -10.54
C ASN A 513 -20.65 -13.89 -9.66
N ILE A 514 -19.99 -13.20 -8.72
CA ILE A 514 -19.01 -13.78 -7.79
C ILE A 514 -19.62 -14.04 -6.41
N ILE A 515 -20.92 -13.77 -6.23
CA ILE A 515 -21.65 -14.13 -5.01
C ILE A 515 -21.91 -15.64 -5.02
N GLU A 516 -22.45 -16.16 -6.12
CA GLU A 516 -22.81 -17.57 -6.29
C GLU A 516 -21.59 -18.48 -6.47
N ASP A 517 -21.77 -19.77 -6.19
CA ASP A 517 -20.68 -20.76 -6.22
C ASP A 517 -20.25 -21.17 -7.63
N ASP A 518 -21.09 -20.99 -8.65
CA ASP A 518 -20.80 -21.38 -10.04
C ASP A 518 -19.47 -20.84 -10.55
N PHE A 519 -19.20 -19.55 -10.30
CA PHE A 519 -17.94 -18.91 -10.67
C PHE A 519 -16.74 -19.57 -9.97
N TRP A 520 -16.84 -19.80 -8.67
CA TRP A 520 -15.73 -20.36 -7.89
C TRP A 520 -15.51 -21.85 -8.18
N GLY A 521 -16.57 -22.59 -8.50
CA GLY A 521 -16.51 -23.96 -8.99
C GLY A 521 -15.86 -24.06 -10.37
N ALA A 522 -16.09 -23.09 -11.26
CA ALA A 522 -15.44 -23.01 -12.56
C ALA A 522 -13.94 -22.62 -12.46
N HIS A 523 -13.57 -21.85 -11.43
CA HIS A 523 -12.21 -21.36 -11.24
C HIS A 523 -11.60 -21.72 -9.86
N PRO A 524 -11.42 -23.02 -9.55
CA PRO A 524 -11.02 -23.49 -8.21
C PRO A 524 -9.58 -23.10 -7.82
N LEU A 525 -8.76 -22.65 -8.78
CA LEU A 525 -7.36 -22.28 -8.57
C LEU A 525 -7.18 -20.82 -8.15
N ILE A 526 -8.22 -19.98 -8.18
CA ILE A 526 -8.10 -18.56 -7.82
C ILE A 526 -7.85 -18.41 -6.33
N LEU A 527 -8.76 -18.93 -5.52
CA LEU A 527 -8.63 -18.94 -4.06
C LEU A 527 -8.32 -20.37 -3.66
N GLU A 528 -7.09 -20.83 -3.91
CA GLU A 528 -6.65 -22.21 -3.65
C GLU A 528 -7.22 -22.75 -2.34
N VAL A 529 -8.32 -23.49 -2.46
CA VAL A 529 -8.78 -24.39 -1.42
C VAL A 529 -7.86 -25.57 -1.62
N MET A 530 -6.81 -25.70 -0.81
CA MET A 530 -6.23 -27.02 -0.62
C MET A 530 -7.31 -27.85 0.06
N ALA A 531 -8.24 -28.37 -0.73
CA ALA A 531 -8.93 -29.58 -0.39
C ALA A 531 -7.81 -30.60 -0.31
N MET A 532 -7.36 -30.91 0.91
CA MET A 532 -6.99 -32.28 1.18
C MET A 532 -8.23 -33.11 0.85
N GLN A 533 -8.38 -33.47 -0.43
CA GLN A 533 -9.06 -34.69 -0.78
C GLN A 533 -8.13 -35.80 -0.28
N THR A 534 -8.18 -36.05 1.03
CA THR A 534 -7.85 -37.38 1.55
C THR A 534 -8.83 -38.32 0.88
N LYS A 535 -8.45 -38.86 -0.27
CA LYS A 535 -8.96 -40.17 -0.69
C LYS A 535 -8.52 -41.12 0.43
N GLU A 536 -9.48 -41.72 1.11
CA GLU A 536 -9.26 -42.89 1.94
C GLU A 536 -8.57 -43.96 1.06
N GLY A 537 -7.25 -44.06 1.16
CA GLY A 537 -6.47 -44.96 0.32
C GLY A 537 -4.96 -44.72 0.33
N ASP A 538 -4.51 -43.46 0.36
CA ASP A 538 -3.09 -43.14 0.13
C ASP A 538 -2.30 -42.77 1.40
N LEU A 539 -2.60 -43.42 2.53
CA LEU A 539 -1.87 -43.24 3.79
C LEU A 539 -0.97 -44.44 4.12
N ARG A 540 -0.29 -45.01 3.10
CA ARG A 540 0.59 -46.18 3.27
C ARG A 540 2.05 -46.03 2.81
N PHE A 541 2.55 -44.84 2.44
CA PHE A 541 3.92 -44.76 1.92
C PHE A 541 4.88 -43.73 2.51
N LEU A 542 4.62 -43.13 3.68
CA LEU A 542 5.54 -42.13 4.25
C LEU A 542 5.93 -42.36 5.72
N LEU A 543 6.11 -43.62 6.14
CA LEU A 543 6.85 -43.95 7.37
C LEU A 543 7.75 -45.16 7.14
N GLN A 544 8.84 -44.94 6.41
CA GLN A 544 10.05 -45.75 6.54
C GLN A 544 11.22 -44.80 6.79
N HIS A 545 11.47 -44.48 8.05
CA HIS A 545 12.83 -44.30 8.58
C HIS A 545 12.83 -44.91 9.98
N GLU A 546 13.63 -45.96 10.12
CA GLU A 546 13.85 -46.71 11.34
C GLU A 546 14.50 -45.79 12.38
N ASP A 547 13.97 -45.79 13.60
CA ASP A 547 14.81 -45.64 14.78
C ASP A 547 14.44 -46.73 15.79
N LYS A 548 15.45 -47.55 16.09
CA LYS A 548 15.38 -48.68 17.02
C LYS A 548 15.38 -48.18 18.46
N GLN A 549 14.76 -48.99 19.33
CA GLN A 549 14.76 -48.93 20.80
C GLN A 549 13.74 -47.97 21.46
N LEU A 550 12.56 -48.48 21.78
CA LEU A 550 12.23 -49.00 23.11
C LEU A 550 10.78 -49.55 23.07
N GLY A 551 10.59 -50.78 23.53
CA GLY A 551 9.29 -51.45 23.50
C GLY A 551 8.30 -50.88 24.52
N LYS A 552 7.06 -50.66 24.06
CA LYS A 552 5.78 -51.04 24.69
C LYS A 552 4.62 -50.51 23.85
N GLU A 553 3.84 -51.42 23.28
CA GLU A 553 2.58 -51.12 22.58
C GLU A 553 1.52 -50.61 23.56
N TYR A 554 0.84 -49.52 23.21
CA TYR A 554 -0.53 -49.25 23.61
C TYR A 554 -1.30 -48.79 22.36
N ILE A 555 -2.20 -49.64 21.88
CA ILE A 555 -3.15 -49.32 20.80
C ILE A 555 -4.33 -48.57 21.46
N MET A 556 -4.51 -47.29 21.14
CA MET A 556 -5.78 -46.58 21.35
C MET A 556 -6.35 -46.19 19.99
N ASN A 557 -7.38 -46.92 19.56
CA ASN A 557 -8.19 -46.58 18.40
C ASN A 557 -9.16 -45.46 18.78
N PHE A 558 -9.07 -44.30 18.13
CA PHE A 558 -10.15 -43.33 18.09
C PHE A 558 -10.82 -43.38 16.70
N SER A 559 -12.01 -43.97 16.67
CA SER A 559 -12.98 -43.81 15.58
C SER A 559 -13.67 -42.46 15.77
N LEU A 560 -13.57 -41.58 14.76
CA LEU A 560 -14.40 -40.39 14.66
C LEU A 560 -15.72 -40.82 14.02
N ASP A 561 -16.79 -40.84 14.81
CA ASP A 561 -18.13 -40.86 14.25
C ASP A 561 -19.06 -39.90 15.01
N SER A 562 -19.77 -39.10 14.21
CA SER A 562 -21.00 -38.32 14.43
C SER A 562 -21.38 -37.73 15.82
N ARG A 563 -21.71 -36.43 15.79
CA ARG A 563 -22.68 -35.67 16.62
C ARG A 563 -23.03 -36.23 18.00
N ILE A 564 -22.71 -35.47 19.06
CA ILE A 564 -23.48 -35.55 20.31
C ILE A 564 -23.94 -34.13 20.73
N SER A 565 -25.24 -33.91 20.55
CA SER A 565 -26.04 -33.02 21.37
C SER A 565 -26.15 -33.63 22.77
N VAL A 566 -25.79 -32.89 23.83
CA VAL A 566 -26.18 -33.25 25.20
C VAL A 566 -27.10 -32.15 25.73
N ALA A 567 -28.37 -32.52 25.91
CA ALA A 567 -29.27 -31.83 26.82
C ALA A 567 -28.78 -32.06 28.25
N SER A 568 -28.48 -31.00 29.00
CA SER A 568 -28.12 -31.11 30.41
C SER A 568 -29.34 -30.92 31.31
N PRO A 569 -29.55 -31.79 32.32
CA PRO A 569 -30.23 -31.41 33.53
C PRO A 569 -29.15 -31.18 34.60
N LEU A 570 -28.88 -29.91 34.90
CA LEU A 570 -28.30 -29.34 36.15
C LEU A 570 -27.28 -28.21 35.83
N PRO A 571 -27.39 -27.03 36.48
CA PRO A 571 -26.55 -25.88 36.23
C PRO A 571 -25.29 -25.89 37.10
N ASN A 572 -24.18 -25.33 36.58
CA ASN A 572 -22.89 -25.00 37.24
C ASN A 572 -21.68 -25.88 36.86
N MET A 573 -21.20 -25.74 35.62
CA MET A 573 -19.79 -25.99 35.27
C MET A 573 -19.29 -24.87 34.33
N SER A 574 -18.14 -24.26 34.65
CA SER A 574 -17.41 -23.34 33.78
C SER A 574 -16.08 -23.97 33.35
N LEU A 575 -15.68 -23.76 32.08
CA LEU A 575 -14.37 -24.12 31.54
C LEU A 575 -13.50 -22.86 31.45
N THR A 576 -12.28 -22.91 31.99
CA THR A 576 -11.29 -21.83 31.87
C THR A 576 -10.00 -22.37 31.23
N TYR A 577 -9.52 -21.73 30.17
CA TYR A 577 -8.24 -22.06 29.52
C TYR A 577 -7.13 -21.10 30.01
N TYR A 578 -5.96 -21.63 30.38
CA TYR A 578 -4.76 -20.83 30.62
C TYR A 578 -3.71 -21.13 29.54
N VAL A 579 -3.15 -20.07 28.94
CA VAL A 579 -1.98 -20.12 28.05
C VAL A 579 -0.89 -19.25 28.68
N ASN A 580 0.24 -19.84 29.07
CA ASN A 580 1.41 -19.08 29.52
C ASN A 580 2.43 -18.92 28.38
N ALA A 581 2.96 -17.71 28.22
CA ALA A 581 3.94 -17.32 27.21
C ALA A 581 5.39 -17.69 27.61
N LEU A 582 6.24 -18.00 26.62
CA LEU A 582 7.68 -18.30 26.78
C LEU A 582 8.53 -17.02 26.84
N SER A 583 9.53 -16.99 27.72
CA SER A 583 10.66 -16.05 27.69
C SER A 583 11.96 -16.78 27.32
N HIS A 584 12.78 -16.16 26.47
CA HIS A 584 14.08 -16.68 26.03
C HIS A 584 15.21 -16.11 26.88
N HIS A 585 15.99 -16.96 27.56
CA HIS A 585 17.30 -16.61 28.08
C HIS A 585 18.37 -17.52 27.44
N VAL A 586 19.45 -16.90 26.97
CA VAL A 586 20.63 -17.59 26.42
C VAL A 586 21.79 -17.35 27.36
N CYS A 587 22.34 -18.42 27.93
CA CYS A 587 23.69 -18.41 28.50
C CYS A 587 24.31 -19.79 28.30
N GLY A 588 25.44 -19.85 27.59
CA GLY A 588 26.29 -21.06 27.51
C GLY A 588 25.78 -22.21 26.63
N GLY A 589 25.85 -22.04 25.30
CA GLY A 589 26.28 -23.12 24.39
C GLY A 589 25.43 -24.39 24.18
N VAL A 590 24.19 -24.50 24.69
CA VAL A 590 23.28 -25.63 24.37
C VAL A 590 21.85 -25.13 24.22
N SER A 591 21.17 -25.45 23.11
CA SER A 591 19.73 -25.21 22.94
C SER A 591 18.95 -26.48 23.31
N THR A 592 17.97 -26.35 24.20
CA THR A 592 16.98 -27.39 24.49
C THR A 592 15.59 -26.88 24.11
N LEU A 593 14.91 -27.59 23.20
CA LEU A 593 13.49 -27.38 22.89
C LEU A 593 12.64 -28.07 23.97
N SER A 594 11.75 -27.33 24.61
CA SER A 594 10.72 -27.88 25.51
C SER A 594 9.39 -28.01 24.76
N PHE A 595 8.80 -29.20 24.70
CA PHE A 595 7.46 -29.42 24.15
C PHE A 595 6.36 -29.05 25.16
N LEU A 596 5.29 -28.40 24.69
CA LEU A 596 4.12 -28.04 25.48
C LEU A 596 3.25 -29.30 25.72
N THR A 597 2.96 -29.65 26.97
CA THR A 597 1.95 -30.67 27.31
C THR A 597 0.72 -29.99 27.89
N MET A 598 -0.45 -30.20 27.29
CA MET A 598 -1.72 -29.63 27.76
C MET A 598 -2.32 -30.54 28.84
N LYS A 599 -2.44 -30.04 30.08
CA LYS A 599 -3.07 -30.78 31.20
C LYS A 599 -4.50 -30.27 31.41
N LEU A 600 -5.48 -31.15 31.28
CA LEU A 600 -6.87 -30.93 31.73
C LEU A 600 -6.97 -31.26 33.22
N THR A 601 -7.38 -30.29 34.03
CA THR A 601 -7.66 -30.51 35.46
C THR A 601 -9.13 -30.23 35.71
N ILE A 602 -9.88 -31.24 36.15
CA ILE A 602 -11.28 -31.11 36.59
C ILE A 602 -11.25 -30.95 38.11
N THR A 603 -11.72 -29.81 38.61
CA THR A 603 -11.88 -29.58 40.06
C THR A 603 -13.36 -29.60 40.44
N THR A 604 -13.73 -30.49 41.35
CA THR A 604 -15.03 -30.51 42.02
C THR A 604 -14.93 -29.75 43.34
N THR A 605 -15.67 -28.66 43.50
CA THR A 605 -15.82 -27.97 44.80
C THR A 605 -16.92 -28.64 45.64
N PRO A 606 -16.71 -28.92 46.94
CA PRO A 606 -17.79 -29.35 47.82
C PRO A 606 -18.63 -28.16 48.28
N ALA A 607 -19.95 -28.37 48.36
CA ALA A 607 -20.92 -27.39 48.83
C ALA A 607 -20.91 -27.27 50.37
N PHE A 608 -20.96 -26.03 50.88
CA PHE A 608 -21.40 -25.71 52.24
C PHE A 608 -22.29 -24.47 52.22
N HIS A 609 -23.44 -24.58 52.89
CA HIS A 609 -24.53 -23.60 52.99
C HIS A 609 -24.40 -22.76 54.30
N PRO A 610 -25.26 -21.77 54.57
CA PRO A 610 -24.91 -20.36 54.82
C PRO A 610 -24.97 -19.96 56.30
N ASP A 611 -24.39 -18.79 56.68
CA ASP A 611 -25.11 -17.82 57.51
C ASP A 611 -24.43 -16.44 57.68
N LEU A 612 -25.30 -15.42 57.60
CA LEU A 612 -25.39 -14.19 58.39
C LEU A 612 -24.40 -13.00 58.22
N THR A 613 -25.01 -11.91 57.73
CA THR A 613 -24.95 -10.50 58.17
C THR A 613 -23.89 -9.55 57.61
N GLY A 614 -24.38 -8.43 57.02
CA GLY A 614 -23.86 -7.12 57.38
C GLY A 614 -23.42 -6.16 56.26
N ARG A 615 -24.36 -5.33 55.79
CA ARG A 615 -24.23 -3.90 55.42
C ARG A 615 -23.38 -3.46 54.21
N ALA A 616 -24.09 -2.82 53.27
CA ALA A 616 -23.66 -1.75 52.34
C ALA A 616 -23.13 -0.49 53.12
N PRO A 617 -22.59 0.60 52.53
CA PRO A 617 -22.89 1.09 51.17
C PRO A 617 -21.76 1.80 50.35
N TRP A 618 -22.03 1.89 49.05
CA TRP A 618 -21.89 3.04 48.13
C TRP A 618 -20.82 4.11 48.39
N SER A 619 -19.87 4.19 47.44
CA SER A 619 -19.53 5.39 46.66
C SER A 619 -18.72 4.99 45.43
#